data_AF-A0A822XWV5-F1
#
_entry.id   AF-A0A822XWV5-F1
#
_cell.length_a   1.000
_cell.length_b   1.000
_cell.length_c   1.000
_cell.angle_alpha   90.00
_cell.angle_beta   90.00
_cell.angle_gamma   90.00
#
_symmetry.space_group_name_H-M   'P 1'
#
loop_
_entity.id
_entity.type
_entity.pdbx_description
1 polymer ?
#
loop_
_entity_poly.entity_id
_entity_poly.type
_entity_poly.pdbx_seq_one_letter_code
_entity_poly.pdbx_strand_id
1 'polypeptide(L)'
;MVNADFNAQLLGLIGNFFFAGARIFFQSLDAAIFLFSRVSGIPTESLVLPVISTNDRLTLGCELWDGTIIRGQNEISHPTKGSMEPINKECSSVQALPSRIKRVFYMSSEGKNLLHEVFPTANPTVLEQLSEVDCIVYAMGSLFTSICPSLVLLGIGEIISSRSCLKVLLLNGSHDRETSGFSASCFVTAITDALNRTYGDSNNCLNNLPSDYINALLVPRDGQIPVDVQNLAAQGIFHVITVDSIYDPKVGPTFDSKSLIKALTDLIGEYMSML
;
A
#
# COMPACT_ATOMS: atom_id res chain seq x y z
N MET A 1 41.81 3.56 -4.39
CA MET A 1 41.21 2.46 -5.18
C MET A 1 40.71 1.40 -4.19
N VAL A 2 39.48 1.55 -3.72
CA VAL A 2 38.73 0.46 -3.09
C VAL A 2 37.43 0.43 -3.88
N ASN A 3 37.44 -0.41 -4.92
CA ASN A 3 36.22 -0.91 -5.52
C ASN A 3 35.55 -1.78 -4.45
N ALA A 4 34.43 -1.32 -3.93
CA ALA A 4 33.46 -2.18 -3.30
C ALA A 4 32.16 -1.93 -4.04
N ASP A 5 31.79 -2.88 -4.90
CA ASP A 5 30.44 -3.03 -5.41
C ASP A 5 29.49 -3.07 -4.20
N PHE A 6 28.93 -1.91 -3.86
CA PHE A 6 28.07 -1.71 -2.72
C PHE A 6 26.70 -2.27 -3.07
N ASN A 7 26.49 -3.52 -2.68
CA ASN A 7 25.27 -4.26 -2.97
C ASN A 7 24.07 -3.63 -2.23
N ALA A 8 23.04 -3.20 -2.94
CA ALA A 8 21.87 -2.49 -2.38
C ALA A 8 21.14 -3.27 -1.26
N GLN A 9 21.28 -4.59 -1.22
CA GLN A 9 20.79 -5.44 -0.13
C GLN A 9 21.50 -5.17 1.22
N LEU A 10 22.79 -4.82 1.21
CA LEU A 10 23.55 -4.52 2.43
C LEU A 10 23.11 -3.18 3.04
N LEU A 11 22.77 -2.20 2.19
CA LEU A 11 22.20 -0.91 2.62
C LEU A 11 20.79 -1.08 3.19
N GLY A 12 19.96 -1.96 2.60
CA GLY A 12 18.66 -2.33 3.16
C GLY A 12 18.75 -2.95 4.55
N LEU A 13 19.78 -3.77 4.79
CA LEU A 13 20.05 -4.35 6.11
C LEU A 13 20.55 -3.29 7.11
N ILE A 14 21.47 -2.42 6.71
CA ILE A 14 21.98 -1.33 7.57
C ILE A 14 20.86 -0.36 7.97
N GLY A 15 19.99 0.03 7.02
CA GLY A 15 18.82 0.86 7.31
C GLY A 15 17.90 0.21 8.32
N ASN A 16 17.63 -1.10 8.19
CA ASN A 16 16.80 -1.83 9.16
C ASN A 16 17.43 -1.87 10.56
N PHE A 17 18.74 -2.09 10.66
CA PHE A 17 19.44 -2.03 11.95
C PHE A 17 19.44 -0.63 12.55
N PHE A 18 19.55 0.41 11.72
CA PHE A 18 19.40 1.79 12.17
C PHE A 18 18.03 2.02 12.78
N PHE A 19 16.95 1.66 12.08
CA PHE A 19 15.59 1.81 12.59
C PHE A 19 15.36 0.99 13.86
N ALA A 20 15.85 -0.25 13.92
CA ALA A 20 15.75 -1.08 15.11
C ALA A 20 16.45 -0.43 16.31
N GLY A 21 17.70 0.00 16.13
CA GLY A 21 18.49 0.65 17.19
C GLY A 21 17.89 1.99 17.62
N ALA A 22 17.55 2.85 16.68
CA ALA A 22 16.95 4.16 16.94
C ALA A 22 15.59 4.03 17.63
N ARG A 23 14.72 3.10 17.18
CA ARG A 23 13.42 2.86 17.82
C ARG A 23 13.58 2.35 19.25
N ILE A 24 14.54 1.45 19.52
CA ILE A 24 14.83 0.98 20.89
C ILE A 24 15.33 2.13 21.76
N PHE A 25 16.19 3.00 21.21
CA PHE A 25 16.75 4.12 21.95
C PHE A 25 15.70 5.19 22.30
N PHE A 26 14.88 5.59 21.32
CA PHE A 26 13.87 6.63 21.51
C PHE A 26 12.55 6.12 22.08
N GLN A 27 12.32 4.79 22.07
CA GLN A 27 11.01 4.19 22.32
C GLN A 27 9.90 4.81 21.45
N SER A 28 10.25 5.18 20.21
CA SER A 28 9.37 5.85 19.26
C SER A 28 9.82 5.59 17.84
N LEU A 29 8.90 5.09 17.00
CA LEU A 29 9.15 4.91 15.57
C LEU A 29 9.23 6.27 14.85
N ASP A 30 8.36 7.22 15.21
CA ASP A 30 8.35 8.58 14.67
C ASP A 30 9.69 9.29 14.89
N ALA A 31 10.26 9.20 16.10
CA ALA A 31 11.57 9.78 16.40
C ALA A 31 12.70 9.08 15.61
N ALA A 32 12.61 7.77 15.41
CA ALA A 32 13.57 7.02 14.60
C ALA A 32 13.52 7.43 13.12
N ILE A 33 12.31 7.63 12.57
CA ILE A 33 12.10 8.14 11.21
C ILE A 33 12.61 9.56 11.06
N PHE A 34 12.33 10.44 12.03
CA PHE A 34 12.85 11.80 12.03
C PHE A 34 14.37 11.84 12.07
N LEU A 35 15.02 11.02 12.91
CA LEU A 35 16.48 10.96 12.92
C LEU A 35 17.03 10.44 11.58
N PHE A 36 16.40 9.39 11.02
CA PHE A 36 16.81 8.83 9.74
C PHE A 36 16.72 9.87 8.62
N SER A 37 15.64 10.67 8.56
CA SER A 37 15.47 11.69 7.53
C SER A 37 16.55 12.76 7.58
N ARG A 38 16.97 13.16 8.79
CA ARG A 38 18.08 14.11 8.98
C ARG A 38 19.43 13.53 8.56
N VAL A 39 19.71 12.27 8.92
CA VAL A 39 21.00 11.63 8.60
C VAL A 39 21.12 11.29 7.12
N SER A 40 20.03 10.89 6.47
CA SER A 40 19.99 10.52 5.05
C SER A 40 19.88 11.71 4.10
N GLY A 41 19.68 12.93 4.62
CA GLY A 41 19.56 14.14 3.81
C GLY A 41 18.26 14.17 2.98
N ILE A 42 17.18 13.58 3.49
CA ILE A 42 15.85 13.72 2.86
C ILE A 42 15.51 15.22 2.80
N PRO A 43 15.00 15.73 1.65
CA PRO A 43 14.64 17.13 1.51
C PRO A 43 13.68 17.58 2.62
N THR A 44 13.86 18.79 3.12
CA THR A 44 13.11 19.31 4.29
C THR A 44 11.61 19.47 4.05
N GLU A 45 11.23 19.58 2.79
CA GLU A 45 9.87 19.65 2.28
C GLU A 45 9.20 18.27 2.16
N SER A 46 9.96 17.17 2.34
CA SER A 46 9.44 15.81 2.31
C SER A 46 9.23 15.28 3.72
N LEU A 47 8.07 14.67 3.95
CA LEU A 47 7.71 14.09 5.23
C LEU A 47 7.45 12.59 5.08
N VAL A 48 8.08 11.79 5.96
CA VAL A 48 7.85 10.35 6.05
C VAL A 48 7.21 10.08 7.41
N LEU A 49 6.00 9.52 7.40
CA LEU A 49 5.23 9.27 8.61
C LEU A 49 4.89 7.78 8.73
N PRO A 50 5.00 7.20 9.93
CA PRO A 50 4.43 5.89 10.18
C PRO A 50 2.90 6.03 10.29
N VAL A 51 2.17 5.21 9.53
CA VAL A 51 0.70 5.25 9.52
C VAL A 51 0.09 4.82 10.85
N ILE A 52 0.81 4.00 11.63
CA ILE A 52 0.47 3.66 13.02
C ILE A 52 1.63 4.12 13.90
N SER A 53 1.32 4.93 14.92
CA SER A 53 2.27 5.34 15.97
C SER A 53 1.97 4.60 17.27
N THR A 54 2.39 3.33 17.35
CA THR A 54 2.39 2.57 18.61
C THR A 54 3.68 1.77 18.79
N ASN A 55 4.02 1.49 20.06
CA ASN A 55 5.08 0.55 20.42
C ASN A 55 4.58 -0.90 20.48
N ASP A 56 3.27 -1.10 20.47
CA ASP A 56 2.63 -2.41 20.54
C ASP A 56 2.91 -3.22 19.27
N ARG A 57 3.03 -4.53 19.43
CA ARG A 57 3.27 -5.43 18.30
C ARG A 57 1.94 -5.80 17.63
N LEU A 58 1.68 -5.15 16.50
CA LEU A 58 0.56 -5.50 15.63
C LEU A 58 0.99 -6.54 14.58
N THR A 59 0.12 -7.52 14.35
CA THR A 59 0.31 -8.55 13.32
C THR A 59 -0.77 -8.40 12.25
N LEU A 60 -0.36 -8.26 10.99
CA LEU A 60 -1.30 -8.27 9.87
C LEU A 60 -1.85 -9.68 9.64
N GLY A 61 -3.15 -9.81 9.45
CA GLY A 61 -3.82 -11.03 8.99
C GLY A 61 -4.72 -10.74 7.79
N CYS A 62 -5.13 -11.80 7.10
CA CYS A 62 -6.16 -11.73 6.07
C CYS A 62 -7.16 -12.88 6.18
N GLU A 63 -8.39 -12.63 5.73
CA GLU A 63 -9.43 -13.63 5.53
C GLU A 63 -9.62 -13.82 4.03
N LEU A 64 -9.67 -15.07 3.57
CA LEU A 64 -9.99 -15.41 2.18
C LEU A 64 -11.49 -15.62 2.00
N TRP A 65 -11.97 -15.60 0.75
CA TRP A 65 -13.39 -15.84 0.44
C TRP A 65 -13.91 -17.24 0.80
N ASP A 66 -13.02 -18.21 0.97
CA ASP A 66 -13.37 -19.55 1.47
C ASP A 66 -13.43 -19.66 3.01
N GLY A 67 -13.18 -18.55 3.72
CA GLY A 67 -13.16 -18.48 5.18
C GLY A 67 -11.80 -18.80 5.81
N THR A 68 -10.77 -19.14 5.02
CA THR A 68 -9.41 -19.37 5.54
C THR A 68 -8.81 -18.08 6.10
N ILE A 69 -8.20 -18.17 7.29
CA ILE A 69 -7.47 -17.05 7.90
C ILE A 69 -5.97 -17.30 7.84
N ILE A 70 -5.24 -16.36 7.25
CA ILE A 70 -3.76 -16.36 7.21
C ILE A 70 -3.25 -15.27 8.14
N ARG A 71 -2.29 -15.60 9.00
CA ARG A 71 -1.73 -14.68 10.00
C ARG A 71 -0.26 -14.42 9.72
N GLY A 72 0.12 -13.15 9.68
CA GLY A 72 1.48 -12.70 9.38
C GLY A 72 1.62 -12.23 7.93
N GLN A 73 2.17 -11.03 7.76
CA GLN A 73 2.39 -10.41 6.44
C GLN A 73 3.24 -11.29 5.50
N ASN A 74 4.25 -11.96 6.04
CA ASN A 74 5.10 -12.86 5.26
C ASN A 74 4.34 -14.11 4.81
N GLU A 75 3.48 -14.70 5.65
CA GLU A 75 2.69 -15.86 5.25
C GLU A 75 1.69 -15.55 4.12
N ILE A 76 1.21 -14.30 4.08
CA ILE A 76 0.32 -13.81 3.02
C ILE A 76 1.11 -13.62 1.71
N SER A 77 2.25 -12.91 1.76
CA SER A 77 2.98 -12.50 0.55
C SER A 77 4.08 -13.48 0.11
N HIS A 78 4.88 -13.99 1.05
CA HIS A 78 6.09 -14.79 0.82
C HIS A 78 6.23 -15.90 1.89
N PRO A 79 5.42 -16.96 1.84
CA PRO A 79 5.40 -17.99 2.87
C PRO A 79 6.71 -18.78 2.85
N THR A 80 7.32 -18.97 4.01
CA THR A 80 8.61 -19.67 4.09
C THR A 80 8.36 -21.17 4.13
N LYS A 81 8.83 -21.95 3.13
CA LYS A 81 8.71 -23.42 3.10
C LYS A 81 9.66 -24.15 4.07
N GLY A 82 9.95 -23.54 5.23
CA GLY A 82 10.90 -24.08 6.21
C GLY A 82 12.38 -23.97 5.83
N SER A 83 12.73 -23.35 4.69
CA SER A 83 14.12 -23.01 4.32
C SER A 83 14.40 -21.52 4.60
N MET A 84 15.54 -21.23 5.26
CA MET A 84 16.04 -19.86 5.43
C MET A 84 16.67 -19.36 4.13
N GLU A 85 15.86 -19.12 3.09
CA GLU A 85 16.31 -18.40 1.91
C GLU A 85 15.96 -16.90 2.01
N PRO A 86 16.78 -16.00 1.43
CA PRO A 86 16.46 -14.58 1.39
C PRO A 86 15.11 -14.35 0.70
N ILE A 87 14.26 -13.50 1.30
CA ILE A 87 12.92 -13.18 0.78
C ILE A 87 13.08 -12.61 -0.63
N ASN A 88 12.63 -13.37 -1.63
CA ASN A 88 12.66 -12.94 -3.02
C ASN A 88 11.25 -12.52 -3.46
N LYS A 89 11.06 -11.23 -3.76
CA LYS A 89 9.79 -10.67 -4.24
C LYS A 89 9.56 -10.90 -5.74
N GLU A 90 10.14 -11.97 -6.29
CA GLU A 90 10.00 -12.31 -7.70
C GLU A 90 8.58 -12.77 -8.01
N CYS A 91 8.05 -12.28 -9.13
CA CYS A 91 6.68 -12.49 -9.60
C CYS A 91 6.32 -13.97 -9.85
N SER A 92 7.32 -14.87 -9.97
CA SER A 92 7.16 -16.20 -10.56
C SER A 92 7.44 -17.39 -9.62
N SER A 93 7.87 -17.19 -8.38
CA SER A 93 8.32 -18.30 -7.51
C SER A 93 7.29 -18.74 -6.46
N VAL A 94 6.22 -17.97 -6.24
CA VAL A 94 5.24 -18.23 -5.17
C VAL A 94 3.86 -18.55 -5.75
N GLN A 95 3.31 -19.70 -5.34
CA GLN A 95 1.99 -20.15 -5.78
C GLN A 95 0.88 -19.19 -5.33
N ALA A 96 -0.06 -18.90 -6.22
CA ALA A 96 -1.27 -18.13 -5.93
C ALA A 96 -2.00 -18.67 -4.69
N LEU A 97 -2.70 -17.79 -3.98
CA LEU A 97 -3.54 -18.20 -2.85
C LEU A 97 -4.68 -19.11 -3.34
N PRO A 98 -5.14 -20.07 -2.50
CA PRO A 98 -6.20 -21.01 -2.87
C PRO A 98 -7.55 -20.30 -3.14
N SER A 99 -7.75 -19.12 -2.56
CA SER A 99 -8.90 -18.26 -2.74
C SER A 99 -8.48 -16.79 -2.67
N ARG A 100 -9.27 -15.89 -3.25
CA ARG A 100 -9.01 -14.45 -3.22
C ARG A 100 -9.06 -13.93 -1.78
N ILE A 101 -8.25 -12.93 -1.47
CA ILE A 101 -8.35 -12.23 -0.19
C ILE A 101 -9.68 -11.45 -0.18
N LYS A 102 -10.46 -11.64 0.88
CA LYS A 102 -11.71 -10.94 1.15
C LYS A 102 -11.46 -9.65 1.93
N ARG A 103 -10.59 -9.69 2.95
CA ARG A 103 -10.19 -8.50 3.74
C ARG A 103 -8.86 -8.72 4.44
N VAL A 104 -8.23 -7.63 4.86
CA VAL A 104 -7.09 -7.61 5.79
C VAL A 104 -7.50 -6.97 7.11
N PHE A 105 -6.81 -7.32 8.19
CA PHE A 105 -7.07 -6.79 9.52
C PHE A 105 -5.82 -6.89 10.40
N TYR A 106 -5.78 -6.12 11.49
CA TYR A 106 -4.70 -6.20 12.48
C TYR A 106 -5.11 -7.09 13.65
N MET A 107 -4.11 -7.76 14.21
CA MET A 107 -4.24 -8.58 15.41
C MET A 107 -3.23 -8.15 16.46
N SER A 108 -3.61 -8.21 17.73
CA SER A 108 -2.72 -8.01 18.88
C SER A 108 -2.84 -9.16 19.87
N SER A 109 -1.77 -9.40 20.61
CA SER A 109 -1.72 -10.33 21.75
C SER A 109 -1.78 -9.60 23.10
N GLU A 110 -2.03 -8.30 23.11
CA GLU A 110 -2.06 -7.52 24.35
C GLU A 110 -3.33 -7.79 25.16
N GLY A 111 -3.18 -7.91 26.48
CA GLY A 111 -4.29 -8.13 27.42
C GLY A 111 -4.92 -9.53 27.38
N LYS A 112 -4.58 -10.41 26.41
CA LYS A 112 -5.03 -11.80 26.32
C LYS A 112 -3.91 -12.68 25.78
N ASN A 113 -3.76 -13.91 26.30
CA ASN A 113 -2.80 -14.90 25.77
C ASN A 113 -3.13 -15.40 24.34
N LEU A 114 -4.12 -14.82 23.67
CA LEU A 114 -4.61 -15.20 22.35
C LEU A 114 -4.63 -13.98 21.42
N LEU A 115 -4.08 -14.15 20.21
CA LEU A 115 -4.19 -13.17 19.14
C LEU A 115 -5.66 -12.93 18.81
N HIS A 116 -6.09 -11.68 18.92
CA HIS A 116 -7.45 -11.24 18.58
C HIS A 116 -7.38 -10.04 17.64
N GLU A 117 -8.43 -9.86 16.84
CA GLU A 117 -8.55 -8.72 15.93
C GLU A 117 -8.63 -7.41 16.74
N VAL A 118 -7.95 -6.37 16.24
CA VAL A 118 -7.92 -5.03 16.81
C VAL A 118 -8.11 -3.99 15.70
N PHE A 119 -8.59 -2.81 16.09
CA PHE A 119 -8.93 -1.71 15.18
C PHE A 119 -8.03 -0.49 15.47
N PRO A 120 -6.75 -0.53 15.06
CA PRO A 120 -5.84 0.57 15.32
C PRO A 120 -6.30 1.85 14.61
N THR A 121 -6.22 2.96 15.34
CA THR A 121 -6.38 4.30 14.78
C THR A 121 -5.10 4.73 14.08
N ALA A 122 -5.23 5.45 12.97
CA ALA A 122 -4.09 6.03 12.29
C ALA A 122 -3.38 7.09 13.14
N ASN A 123 -2.10 7.30 12.85
CA ASN A 123 -1.30 8.37 13.42
C ASN A 123 -2.00 9.73 13.18
N PRO A 124 -2.31 10.52 14.22
CA PRO A 124 -2.97 11.82 14.07
C PRO A 124 -2.24 12.77 13.11
N THR A 125 -0.91 12.76 13.10
CA THR A 125 -0.12 13.58 12.17
C THR A 125 -0.37 13.18 10.71
N VAL A 126 -0.62 11.90 10.43
CA VAL A 126 -0.99 11.45 9.07
C VAL A 126 -2.36 12.00 8.68
N LEU A 127 -3.33 12.00 9.60
CA LEU A 127 -4.67 12.53 9.36
C LEU A 127 -4.63 14.05 9.11
N GLU A 128 -3.82 14.79 9.88
CA GLU A 128 -3.57 16.22 9.66
C GLU A 128 -2.93 16.49 8.31
N GLN A 129 -1.94 15.70 7.88
CA GLN A 129 -1.36 15.92 6.54
C GLN A 129 -2.37 15.59 5.44
N LEU A 130 -3.15 14.51 5.58
CA LEU A 130 -4.18 14.15 4.61
C LEU A 130 -5.31 15.19 4.49
N SER A 131 -5.56 16.02 5.52
CA SER A 131 -6.55 17.09 5.43
C SER A 131 -6.11 18.23 4.51
N GLU A 132 -4.80 18.41 4.31
CA GLU A 132 -4.23 19.55 3.59
C GLU A 132 -3.74 19.20 2.17
N VAL A 133 -3.64 17.92 1.79
CA VAL A 133 -3.10 17.55 0.47
C VAL A 133 -4.04 17.88 -0.70
N ASP A 134 -3.46 18.35 -1.79
CA ASP A 134 -4.15 18.60 -3.06
C ASP A 134 -4.25 17.35 -3.95
N CYS A 135 -3.50 16.30 -3.63
CA CYS A 135 -3.50 15.04 -4.37
C CYS A 135 -3.11 13.87 -3.45
N ILE A 136 -3.81 12.76 -3.58
CA ILE A 136 -3.52 11.49 -2.91
C ILE A 136 -3.12 10.48 -3.98
N VAL A 137 -1.95 9.87 -3.84
CA VAL A 137 -1.47 8.84 -4.78
C VAL A 137 -1.32 7.52 -4.04
N TYR A 138 -2.09 6.51 -4.46
CA TYR A 138 -1.88 5.13 -4.08
C TYR A 138 -0.83 4.52 -5.01
N ALA A 139 0.39 4.41 -4.50
CA ALA A 139 1.53 3.92 -5.27
C ALA A 139 1.40 2.44 -5.64
N MET A 140 2.22 2.00 -6.61
CA MET A 140 2.35 0.60 -6.96
C MET A 140 2.94 -0.22 -5.79
N GLY A 141 2.54 -1.48 -5.67
CA GLY A 141 2.98 -2.38 -4.61
C GLY A 141 1.98 -3.50 -4.35
N SER A 142 2.34 -4.44 -3.47
CA SER A 142 1.43 -5.53 -3.09
C SER A 142 0.17 -4.95 -2.44
N LEU A 143 -0.98 -5.30 -3.00
CA LEU A 143 -2.25 -4.66 -2.68
C LEU A 143 -2.63 -4.90 -1.22
N PHE A 144 -2.64 -6.15 -0.76
CA PHE A 144 -3.14 -6.51 0.56
C PHE A 144 -2.06 -6.46 1.64
N THR A 145 -0.77 -6.55 1.28
CA THR A 145 0.33 -6.51 2.26
C THR A 145 1.14 -5.22 2.30
N SER A 146 0.89 -4.26 1.40
CA SER A 146 1.55 -2.94 1.43
C SER A 146 0.56 -1.77 1.42
N ILE A 147 -0.45 -1.81 0.55
CA ILE A 147 -1.40 -0.69 0.39
C ILE A 147 -2.52 -0.78 1.44
N CYS A 148 -3.36 -1.82 1.37
CA CYS A 148 -4.52 -1.99 2.27
C CYS A 148 -4.20 -1.94 3.78
N PRO A 149 -3.03 -2.39 4.30
CA PRO A 149 -2.71 -2.28 5.72
C PRO A 149 -2.66 -0.84 6.23
N SER A 150 -2.33 0.13 5.36
CA SER A 150 -2.36 1.56 5.70
C SER A 150 -3.76 2.14 5.61
N LEU A 151 -4.64 1.52 4.81
CA LEU A 151 -5.97 2.05 4.49
C LEU A 151 -7.08 1.54 5.42
N VAL A 152 -6.90 0.35 6.00
CA VAL A 152 -7.91 -0.28 6.88
C VAL A 152 -8.01 0.36 8.27
N LEU A 153 -7.14 1.31 8.59
CA LEU A 153 -7.06 1.96 9.90
C LEU A 153 -8.25 2.90 10.13
N LEU A 154 -8.64 3.06 11.40
CA LEU A 154 -9.66 4.04 11.76
C LEU A 154 -9.14 5.46 11.48
N GLY A 155 -9.97 6.28 10.84
CA GLY A 155 -9.68 7.66 10.45
C GLY A 155 -9.23 7.82 9.00
N ILE A 156 -8.64 6.80 8.37
CA ILE A 156 -8.10 6.93 7.00
C ILE A 156 -9.23 6.96 5.96
N GLY A 157 -10.16 6.02 6.03
CA GLY A 157 -11.34 6.01 5.17
C GLY A 157 -12.15 7.29 5.30
N GLU A 158 -12.29 7.80 6.51
CA GLU A 158 -13.04 9.03 6.80
C GLU A 158 -12.38 10.27 6.19
N ILE A 159 -11.08 10.48 6.48
CA ILE A 159 -10.38 11.69 6.01
C ILE A 159 -10.28 11.70 4.49
N ILE A 160 -9.94 10.56 3.86
CA ILE A 160 -9.77 10.50 2.40
C ILE A 160 -11.11 10.79 1.70
N SER A 161 -12.22 10.16 2.11
CA SER A 161 -13.52 10.40 1.45
C SER A 161 -14.01 11.84 1.60
N SER A 162 -13.60 12.53 2.67
CA SER A 162 -13.98 13.94 2.90
C SER A 162 -13.25 14.92 1.97
N ARG A 163 -12.14 14.52 1.36
CA ARG A 163 -11.35 15.38 0.48
C ARG A 163 -11.97 15.45 -0.92
N SER A 164 -12.09 16.65 -1.47
CA SER A 164 -12.47 16.88 -2.87
C SER A 164 -11.26 16.96 -3.81
N CYS A 165 -10.14 16.35 -3.44
CA CYS A 165 -8.90 16.44 -4.19
C CYS A 165 -8.73 15.27 -5.19
N LEU A 166 -7.69 15.35 -6.02
CA LEU A 166 -7.33 14.27 -6.94
C LEU A 166 -6.88 13.02 -6.16
N LYS A 167 -7.38 11.85 -6.52
CA LYS A 167 -7.07 10.57 -5.86
C LYS A 167 -6.70 9.52 -6.90
N VAL A 168 -5.41 9.30 -7.06
CA VAL A 168 -4.84 8.53 -8.16
C VAL A 168 -4.39 7.16 -7.69
N LEU A 169 -4.88 6.10 -8.32
CA LEU A 169 -4.33 4.76 -8.17
C LEU A 169 -3.29 4.50 -9.28
N LEU A 170 -2.08 4.11 -8.89
CA LEU A 170 -1.08 3.57 -9.81
C LEU A 170 -1.24 2.05 -9.86
N LEU A 171 -1.75 1.52 -10.97
CA LEU A 171 -1.98 0.08 -11.11
C LEU A 171 -0.65 -0.67 -11.24
N ASN A 172 -0.53 -1.82 -10.60
CA ASN A 172 0.61 -2.71 -10.81
C ASN A 172 0.68 -3.14 -12.28
N GLY A 173 1.89 -3.41 -12.78
CA GLY A 173 2.07 -3.92 -14.16
C GLY A 173 2.05 -5.44 -14.28
N SER A 174 2.16 -6.17 -13.17
CA SER A 174 2.10 -7.62 -13.11
C SER A 174 1.22 -8.10 -11.97
N HIS A 175 0.72 -9.34 -12.07
CA HIS A 175 0.00 -10.00 -10.99
C HIS A 175 0.99 -10.50 -9.93
N ASP A 176 0.57 -10.47 -8.67
CA ASP A 176 1.26 -11.19 -7.60
C ASP A 176 0.38 -12.32 -7.05
N ARG A 177 0.91 -13.05 -6.06
CA ARG A 177 0.20 -14.11 -5.35
C ARG A 177 -1.15 -13.65 -4.77
N GLU A 178 -1.22 -12.39 -4.33
CA GLU A 178 -2.36 -11.82 -3.60
C GLU A 178 -3.51 -11.45 -4.56
N THR A 179 -3.16 -11.12 -5.81
CA THR A 179 -4.05 -10.48 -6.79
C THR A 179 -4.32 -11.36 -8.02
N SER A 180 -4.04 -12.67 -7.93
CA SER A 180 -4.27 -13.61 -9.04
C SER A 180 -5.69 -13.51 -9.61
N GLY A 181 -5.77 -13.16 -10.90
CA GLY A 181 -7.03 -13.02 -11.63
C GLY A 181 -7.79 -11.73 -11.36
N PHE A 182 -7.17 -10.72 -10.72
CA PHE A 182 -7.77 -9.40 -10.55
C PHE A 182 -7.76 -8.63 -11.87
N SER A 183 -8.85 -7.90 -12.13
CA SER A 183 -8.88 -6.80 -13.07
C SER A 183 -8.62 -5.47 -12.36
N ALA A 184 -8.44 -4.39 -13.10
CA ALA A 184 -8.26 -3.05 -12.55
C ALA A 184 -9.43 -2.65 -11.62
N SER A 185 -10.67 -2.97 -11.98
CA SER A 185 -11.83 -2.70 -11.10
C SER A 185 -11.79 -3.51 -9.79
N CYS A 186 -11.16 -4.69 -9.77
CA CYS A 186 -10.98 -5.46 -8.55
C CYS A 186 -10.02 -4.76 -7.57
N PHE A 187 -8.98 -4.07 -8.07
CA PHE A 187 -8.09 -3.27 -7.23
C PHE A 187 -8.84 -2.10 -6.60
N VAL A 188 -9.67 -1.41 -7.39
CA VAL A 188 -10.53 -0.32 -6.90
C VAL A 188 -11.46 -0.85 -5.80
N THR A 189 -12.18 -1.96 -6.05
CA THR A 189 -13.05 -2.59 -5.03
C THR A 189 -12.29 -2.93 -3.76
N ALA A 190 -11.12 -3.55 -3.86
CA ALA A 190 -10.34 -3.97 -2.68
C ALA A 190 -9.86 -2.78 -1.84
N ILE A 191 -9.46 -1.68 -2.49
CA ILE A 191 -9.09 -0.44 -1.80
C ILE A 191 -10.31 0.19 -1.13
N THR A 192 -11.44 0.28 -1.85
CA THR A 192 -12.71 0.77 -1.30
C THR A 192 -13.16 -0.07 -0.11
N ASP A 193 -13.09 -1.40 -0.21
CA ASP A 193 -13.48 -2.30 0.87
C ASP A 193 -12.56 -2.19 2.09
N ALA A 194 -11.27 -1.95 1.88
CA ALA A 194 -10.33 -1.69 2.98
C ALA A 194 -10.65 -0.37 3.68
N LEU A 195 -10.86 0.72 2.93
CA LEU A 195 -11.17 2.05 3.46
C LEU A 195 -12.53 2.11 4.16
N ASN A 196 -13.54 1.46 3.56
CA ASN A 196 -14.86 1.32 4.16
C ASN A 196 -14.89 0.31 5.30
N ARG A 197 -13.86 -0.54 5.42
CA ARG A 197 -13.84 -1.68 6.33
C ARG A 197 -15.07 -2.57 6.15
N THR A 198 -15.50 -2.77 4.90
CA THR A 198 -16.79 -3.40 4.49
C THR A 198 -17.10 -4.70 5.24
N TYR A 199 -16.08 -5.54 5.46
CA TYR A 199 -16.21 -6.85 6.09
C TYR A 199 -15.70 -6.91 7.54
N GLY A 200 -15.47 -5.75 8.16
CA GLY A 200 -14.97 -5.62 9.53
C GLY A 200 -16.07 -5.53 10.58
N ASP A 201 -15.75 -4.90 11.72
CA ASP A 201 -16.72 -4.61 12.78
C ASP A 201 -17.76 -3.59 12.31
N SER A 202 -19.04 -3.93 12.47
CA SER A 202 -20.16 -3.12 11.98
C SER A 202 -20.20 -1.69 12.54
N ASN A 203 -19.61 -1.45 13.72
CA ASN A 203 -19.56 -0.11 14.32
C ASN A 203 -18.52 0.80 13.65
N ASN A 204 -17.58 0.22 12.92
CA ASN A 204 -16.49 0.93 12.26
C ASN A 204 -16.67 1.03 10.74
N CYS A 205 -17.68 0.37 10.16
CA CYS A 205 -17.88 0.36 8.72
C CYS A 205 -18.31 1.74 8.19
N LEU A 206 -17.83 2.08 7.00
CA LEU A 206 -18.30 3.20 6.18
C LEU A 206 -19.04 2.63 4.95
N ASN A 207 -19.70 3.51 4.20
CA ASN A 207 -20.44 3.15 2.98
C ASN A 207 -20.22 4.18 1.87
N ASN A 208 -18.98 4.64 1.71
CA ASN A 208 -18.61 5.58 0.65
C ASN A 208 -18.47 4.85 -0.68
N LEU A 209 -18.66 5.58 -1.79
CA LEU A 209 -18.53 5.04 -3.14
C LEU A 209 -17.05 4.90 -3.52
N PRO A 210 -16.70 4.02 -4.48
CA PRO A 210 -15.33 3.92 -4.97
C PRO A 210 -14.76 5.24 -5.48
N SER A 211 -15.59 6.05 -6.15
CA SER A 211 -15.24 7.38 -6.66
C SER A 211 -14.86 8.40 -5.57
N ASP A 212 -15.30 8.17 -4.33
CA ASP A 212 -14.93 9.04 -3.20
C ASP A 212 -13.47 8.80 -2.78
N TYR A 213 -12.93 7.62 -3.10
CA TYR A 213 -11.58 7.18 -2.73
C TYR A 213 -10.56 7.22 -3.85
N ILE A 214 -10.99 6.96 -5.07
CA ILE A 214 -10.16 6.94 -6.27
C ILE A 214 -10.98 7.65 -7.35
N ASN A 215 -10.39 8.58 -8.09
CA ASN A 215 -11.06 9.23 -9.23
C ASN A 215 -10.23 9.21 -10.50
N ALA A 216 -8.96 8.79 -10.42
CA ALA A 216 -8.11 8.54 -11.58
C ALA A 216 -7.29 7.26 -11.41
N LEU A 217 -7.04 6.58 -12.53
CA LEU A 217 -6.24 5.36 -12.60
C LEU A 217 -5.15 5.54 -13.64
N LEU A 218 -3.89 5.36 -13.25
CA LEU A 218 -2.76 5.26 -14.17
C LEU A 218 -2.41 3.80 -14.34
N VAL A 219 -2.25 3.37 -15.59
CA VAL A 219 -1.98 1.97 -15.95
C VAL A 219 -0.69 1.91 -16.77
N PRO A 220 0.27 1.04 -16.44
CA PRO A 220 1.47 0.88 -17.24
C PRO A 220 1.11 0.20 -18.57
N ARG A 221 1.68 0.72 -19.67
CA ARG A 221 1.59 0.10 -21.00
C ARG A 221 2.09 -1.34 -20.92
N ASP A 222 1.45 -2.22 -21.69
CA ASP A 222 1.79 -3.66 -21.71
C ASP A 222 1.67 -4.37 -20.35
N GLY A 223 0.98 -3.76 -19.38
CA GLY A 223 0.67 -4.37 -18.09
C GLY A 223 -0.21 -5.63 -18.24
N GLN A 224 0.00 -6.59 -17.35
CA GLN A 224 -0.69 -7.89 -17.37
C GLN A 224 -2.07 -7.84 -16.71
N ILE A 225 -2.37 -6.80 -15.93
CA ILE A 225 -3.66 -6.66 -15.25
C ILE A 225 -4.71 -6.13 -16.24
N PRO A 226 -5.81 -6.87 -16.48
CA PRO A 226 -6.85 -6.44 -17.41
C PRO A 226 -7.52 -5.14 -16.97
N VAL A 227 -7.62 -4.17 -17.89
CA VAL A 227 -8.34 -2.90 -17.67
C VAL A 227 -9.77 -3.03 -18.18
N ASP A 228 -10.69 -3.35 -17.28
CA ASP A 228 -12.11 -3.54 -17.54
C ASP A 228 -12.89 -2.22 -17.44
N VAL A 229 -12.77 -1.39 -18.48
CA VAL A 229 -13.31 -0.02 -18.55
C VAL A 229 -14.80 0.08 -18.18
N GLN A 230 -15.63 -0.89 -18.55
CA GLN A 230 -17.06 -0.87 -18.21
C GLN A 230 -17.31 -1.00 -16.70
N ASN A 231 -16.55 -1.86 -16.01
CA ASN A 231 -16.67 -2.02 -14.57
C ASN A 231 -16.08 -0.82 -13.83
N LEU A 232 -14.96 -0.27 -14.32
CA LEU A 232 -14.38 0.97 -13.80
C LEU A 232 -15.36 2.15 -13.91
N ALA A 233 -16.03 2.29 -15.06
CA ALA A 233 -17.05 3.31 -15.25
C ALA A 233 -18.26 3.11 -14.31
N ALA A 234 -18.67 1.86 -14.06
CA ALA A 234 -19.72 1.55 -13.07
C ALA A 234 -19.32 1.89 -11.63
N GLN A 235 -18.01 1.92 -11.34
CA GLN A 235 -17.44 2.38 -10.07
C GLN A 235 -17.23 3.91 -10.02
N GLY A 236 -17.59 4.64 -11.07
CA GLY A 236 -17.40 6.09 -11.18
C GLY A 236 -15.98 6.51 -11.57
N ILE A 237 -15.15 5.59 -12.07
CA ILE A 237 -13.77 5.85 -12.49
C ILE A 237 -13.74 6.08 -14.00
N PHE A 238 -13.67 7.35 -14.41
CA PHE A 238 -13.67 7.73 -15.83
C PHE A 238 -12.28 8.12 -16.37
N HIS A 239 -11.38 8.56 -15.48
CA HIS A 239 -10.03 8.98 -15.87
C HIS A 239 -9.05 7.81 -15.79
N VAL A 240 -8.93 7.06 -16.89
CA VAL A 240 -7.97 5.95 -17.01
C VAL A 240 -6.89 6.33 -18.02
N ILE A 241 -5.65 6.50 -17.55
CA ILE A 241 -4.52 6.98 -18.35
C ILE A 241 -3.50 5.86 -18.51
N THR A 242 -3.22 5.47 -19.76
CA THR A 242 -2.12 4.57 -20.07
C THR A 242 -0.80 5.35 -20.10
N VAL A 243 0.19 4.87 -19.36
CA VAL A 243 1.51 5.49 -19.24
C VAL A 243 2.57 4.52 -19.76
N ASP A 244 3.59 5.03 -20.43
CA ASP A 244 4.66 4.18 -20.95
C ASP A 244 5.37 3.41 -19.84
N SER A 245 5.82 2.20 -20.17
CA SER A 245 6.41 1.25 -19.24
C SER A 245 7.80 0.81 -19.68
N ILE A 246 8.57 0.32 -18.71
CA ILE A 246 9.81 -0.42 -18.89
C ILE A 246 9.61 -1.84 -18.38
N TYR A 247 10.27 -2.81 -19.02
CA TYR A 247 10.21 -4.19 -18.59
C TYR A 247 11.34 -4.51 -17.61
N ASP A 248 10.99 -4.85 -16.38
CA ASP A 248 11.92 -5.41 -15.40
C ASP A 248 11.83 -6.95 -15.42
N PRO A 249 12.95 -7.67 -15.56
CA PRO A 249 12.93 -9.15 -15.62
C PRO A 249 12.35 -9.84 -14.37
N LYS A 250 12.35 -9.19 -13.19
CA LYS A 250 11.90 -9.77 -11.92
C LYS A 250 10.44 -9.47 -11.62
N VAL A 251 9.98 -8.27 -11.96
CA VAL A 251 8.64 -7.79 -11.62
C VAL A 251 7.74 -7.53 -12.83
N GLY A 252 8.26 -7.67 -14.05
CA GLY A 252 7.54 -7.47 -15.31
C GLY A 252 7.42 -6.00 -15.70
N PRO A 253 6.37 -5.61 -16.45
CA PRO A 253 6.14 -4.22 -16.83
C PRO A 253 6.02 -3.31 -15.60
N THR A 254 6.76 -2.21 -15.59
CA THR A 254 6.71 -1.16 -14.56
C THR A 254 6.67 0.19 -15.24
N PHE A 255 6.16 1.23 -14.57
CA PHE A 255 6.10 2.55 -15.17
C PHE A 255 7.49 3.09 -15.55
N ASP A 256 7.62 3.67 -16.73
CA ASP A 256 8.76 4.54 -17.01
C ASP A 256 8.66 5.79 -16.12
N SER A 257 9.72 6.09 -15.38
CA SER A 257 9.69 7.13 -14.35
C SER A 257 9.43 8.53 -14.93
N LYS A 258 9.98 8.84 -16.11
CA LYS A 258 9.78 10.15 -16.75
C LYS A 258 8.36 10.29 -17.26
N SER A 259 7.83 9.25 -17.90
CA SER A 259 6.45 9.22 -18.38
C SER A 259 5.44 9.28 -17.24
N LEU A 260 5.71 8.60 -16.12
CA LEU A 260 4.86 8.65 -14.93
C LEU A 260 4.82 10.04 -14.29
N ILE A 261 5.99 10.67 -14.09
CA ILE A 261 6.06 12.04 -13.54
C ILE A 261 5.31 13.01 -14.44
N LYS A 262 5.49 12.88 -15.76
CA LYS A 262 4.76 13.71 -16.72
C LYS A 262 3.25 13.49 -16.63
N ALA A 263 2.78 12.25 -16.67
CA ALA A 263 1.36 11.93 -16.60
C ALA A 263 0.70 12.43 -15.30
N LEU A 264 1.39 12.31 -14.16
CA LEU A 264 0.91 12.86 -12.89
C LEU A 264 0.88 14.39 -12.90
N THR A 265 1.90 15.04 -13.45
CA THR A 265 1.97 16.51 -13.54
C THR A 265 0.85 17.06 -14.42
N ASP A 266 0.64 16.45 -15.59
CA ASP A 266 -0.42 16.81 -16.52
C ASP A 266 -1.80 16.64 -15.86
N LEU A 267 -2.03 15.49 -15.19
CA LEU A 267 -3.29 15.20 -14.50
C LEU A 267 -3.58 16.17 -13.33
N ILE A 268 -2.56 16.51 -12.54
CA ILE A 268 -2.69 17.50 -11.46
C ILE A 268 -3.02 18.88 -12.06
N GLY A 269 -2.34 19.27 -13.13
CA GLY A 269 -2.61 20.54 -13.82
C GLY A 269 -4.02 20.63 -14.38
N GLU A 270 -4.51 19.56 -15.01
CA GLU A 270 -5.89 19.46 -15.50
C GLU A 270 -6.90 19.58 -14.35
N TYR A 271 -6.70 18.84 -13.26
CA TYR A 271 -7.61 18.85 -12.12
C TYR A 271 -7.70 20.24 -11.45
N MET A 272 -6.54 20.88 -11.25
CA MET A 272 -6.49 22.24 -10.68
C MET A 272 -7.13 23.30 -11.57
N SER A 273 -7.19 23.07 -12.89
CA SER A 273 -7.87 23.98 -13.82
C SER A 273 -9.39 23.85 -13.83
N MET A 274 -9.94 22.76 -13.27
CA MET A 274 -11.38 22.50 -13.18
C MET A 274 -12.02 22.99 -11.87
N LEU A 275 -11.20 23.35 -10.87
CA LEU A 275 -11.61 23.93 -9.58
C LEU A 275 -11.70 25.46 -9.65
#